data_AF-A0A0T2N4R2-F1
#
_entry.id   AF-A0A0T2N4R2-F1
#
_cell.length_a   1.000
_cell.length_b   1.000
_cell.length_c   1.000
_cell.angle_alpha   90.00
_cell.angle_beta   90.00
_cell.angle_gamma   90.00
#
_symmetry.space_group_name_H-M   'P 1'
#
loop_
_entity.id
_entity.type
_entity.pdbx_description
1 polymer ?
#
loop_
_entity_poly.entity_id
_entity_poly.type
_entity_poly.pdbx_seq_one_letter_code
_entity_poly.pdbx_strand_id
1 'polypeptide(L)' 'MADGEVYFEFVQVGQQMRVAAIDAATGTEVIVITPVSANKYQMQQIAMAKLRKKLGEAAPPPPVSSGKFA' A
#
# COMPACT_ATOMS: atom_id res chain seq x y z
N MET A 1 -22.60 4.27 1.80
CA MET A 1 -21.81 3.46 2.73
C MET A 1 -20.51 3.17 2.01
N ALA A 2 -19.38 3.68 2.51
CA ALA A 2 -18.09 3.76 1.82
C ALA A 2 -17.20 2.53 2.10
N ASP A 3 -17.81 1.35 2.23
CA ASP A 3 -17.09 0.10 2.50
C ASP A 3 -16.11 -0.19 1.35
N GLY A 4 -14.81 -0.13 1.65
CA GLY A 4 -13.72 -0.40 0.72
C GLY A 4 -13.15 0.82 -0.04
N GLU A 5 -13.61 2.04 0.26
CA GLU A 5 -13.00 3.25 -0.29
C GLU A 5 -11.70 3.59 0.47
N VAL A 6 -10.60 3.76 -0.26
CA VAL A 6 -9.28 4.09 0.32
C VAL A 6 -8.75 5.36 -0.32
N TYR A 7 -8.42 6.35 0.50
CA TYR A 7 -7.78 7.58 0.08
C TYR A 7 -6.26 7.46 0.16
N PHE A 8 -5.57 8.08 -0.80
CA PHE A 8 -4.11 8.12 -0.84
C PHE A 8 -3.60 9.56 -0.87
N GLU A 9 -2.70 9.89 0.04
CA GLU A 9 -1.96 11.16 0.03
C GLU A 9 -0.49 10.91 -0.33
N PHE A 10 0.07 11.77 -1.18
CA PHE A 10 1.47 11.70 -1.62
C PHE A 10 2.18 12.99 -1.25
N VAL A 11 3.21 12.89 -0.42
CA VAL A 11 4.03 14.03 0.01
C VAL A 11 5.50 13.71 -0.25
N GLN A 12 6.13 14.47 -1.14
CA GLN A 12 7.56 14.36 -1.37
C GLN A 12 8.33 15.02 -0.23
N VAL A 13 9.31 14.29 0.32
CA VAL A 13 10.25 14.77 1.33
C VAL A 13 11.66 14.44 0.86
N GLY A 14 12.33 15.43 0.27
CA GLY A 14 13.63 15.23 -0.39
C GLY A 14 13.54 14.20 -1.52
N GLN A 15 14.36 13.14 -1.42
CA GLN A 15 14.40 12.03 -2.39
C GLN A 15 13.41 10.89 -2.08
N GLN A 16 12.54 11.09 -1.09
CA GLN A 16 11.55 10.11 -0.68
C GLN A 16 10.13 10.62 -0.96
N MET A 17 9.21 9.69 -1.16
CA MET A 17 7.78 9.92 -1.23
C MET A 17 7.13 9.25 -0.02
N ARG A 18 6.52 10.07 0.86
CA ARG A 18 5.60 9.62 1.90
C ARG A 18 4.25 9.38 1.27
N VAL A 19 3.72 8.18 1.45
CA VAL A 19 2.39 7.81 0.97
C VAL A 19 1.53 7.41 2.14
N ALA A 20 0.48 8.17 2.42
CA ALA A 20 -0.55 7.79 3.38
C ALA A 20 -1.66 7.03 2.64
N ALA A 21 -2.15 5.94 3.22
CA ALA A 21 -3.35 5.24 2.78
C ALA A 21 -4.34 5.17 3.93
N ILE A 22 -5.56 5.67 3.71
CA ILE A 22 -6.60 5.82 4.73
C ILE A 22 -7.84 5.06 4.28
N ASP A 23 -8.28 4.10 5.08
CA ASP A 23 -9.58 3.44 4.88
C ASP A 23 -10.72 4.38 5.32
N ALA A 24 -11.66 4.68 4.41
CA ALA A 24 -12.72 5.64 4.64
C ALA A 24 -13.75 5.19 5.70
N ALA A 25 -13.94 3.87 5.84
CA ALA A 25 -14.93 3.31 6.76
C ALA A 25 -14.44 3.31 8.21
N THR A 26 -13.18 2.94 8.45
CA THR A 26 -12.59 2.79 9.79
C THR A 26 -11.74 3.99 10.22
N GLY A 27 -11.33 4.85 9.27
CA GLY A 27 -10.34 5.90 9.51
C GLY A 27 -8.93 5.36 9.76
N THR A 28 -8.68 4.07 9.52
CA THR A 28 -7.36 3.47 9.71
C THR A 28 -6.38 4.02 8.69
N GLU A 29 -5.31 4.66 9.17
CA GLU A 29 -4.23 5.20 8.35
C GLU A 29 -2.96 4.35 8.47
N VAL A 30 -2.28 4.16 7.34
CA VAL A 30 -0.91 3.67 7.28
C VAL A 30 -0.05 4.57 6.42
N ILE A 31 1.23 4.67 6.78
CA ILE A 31 2.22 5.46 6.02
C ILE A 31 3.31 4.54 5.48
N VAL A 32 3.67 4.71 4.22
CA VAL A 32 4.80 4.04 3.57
C VAL A 32 5.78 5.08 3.05
N ILE A 33 7.08 4.78 3.18
CA ILE A 33 8.16 5.58 2.60
C ILE A 33 8.65 4.84 1.36
N THR A 34 8.67 5.52 0.22
CA THR A 34 9.18 4.98 -1.05
C THR A 34 10.17 5.96 -1.67
N PRO A 35 11.03 5.53 -2.62
CA PRO A 35 11.82 6.46 -3.41
C PRO A 35 10.91 7.35 -4.26
N VAL A 36 11.29 8.62 -4.48
CA VAL A 36 10.54 9.53 -5.37
C VAL A 36 10.45 9.00 -6.82
N SER A 37 11.40 8.16 -7.23
CA SER A 37 11.45 7.54 -8.56
C SER A 37 10.52 6.33 -8.74
N ALA A 38 9.87 5.83 -7.68
CA ALA A 38 8.97 4.70 -7.80
C ALA A 38 7.70 5.06 -8.59
N ASN A 39 7.08 4.06 -9.24
CA ASN A 39 5.82 4.28 -9.95
C ASN A 39 4.68 4.50 -8.95
N LYS A 40 3.81 5.49 -9.19
CA LYS A 40 2.63 5.79 -8.36
C LYS A 40 1.77 4.57 -8.07
N TYR A 41 1.52 3.70 -9.06
CA TYR A 41 0.76 2.46 -8.88
C TYR A 41 1.46 1.50 -7.90
N GLN A 42 2.77 1.34 -8.03
CA GLN A 42 3.55 0.49 -7.10
C GLN A 42 3.51 1.04 -5.67
N MET A 43 3.62 2.36 -5.51
CA MET A 43 3.48 3.01 -4.20
C MET A 43 2.11 2.72 -3.57
N GLN A 44 1.03 2.85 -4.35
CA GLN A 44 -0.32 2.53 -3.90
C GLN A 44 -0.48 1.06 -3.53
N GLN A 45 0.09 0.13 -4.31
CA GLN A 45 0.03 -1.30 -4.00
C GLN A 45 0.70 -1.63 -2.66
N ILE A 46 1.88 -1.05 -2.38
CA ILE A 46 2.57 -1.28 -1.11
C ILE A 46 1.78 -0.67 0.06
N ALA A 47 1.26 0.55 -0.09
CA ALA A 47 0.45 1.20 0.93
C ALA A 47 -0.87 0.45 1.20
N MET A 48 -1.54 -0.01 0.14
CA MET A 48 -2.74 -0.86 0.23
C MET A 48 -2.43 -2.19 0.95
N ALA A 49 -1.35 -2.88 0.59
CA ALA A 49 -0.96 -4.13 1.24
C ALA A 49 -0.68 -3.94 2.74
N LYS A 50 -0.04 -2.83 3.11
CA LYS A 50 0.19 -2.46 4.52
C LYS A 50 -1.11 -2.15 5.25
N LEU A 51 -2.05 -1.45 4.59
CA LEU A 51 -3.36 -1.11 5.15
C LEU A 51 -4.17 -2.37 5.42
N ARG A 52 -4.29 -3.27 4.43
CA ARG A 52 -4.96 -4.58 4.57
C ARG A 52 -4.40 -5.39 5.72
N LYS A 53 -3.07 -5.46 5.82
CA LYS A 53 -2.39 -6.13 6.95
C LYS A 53 -2.75 -5.50 8.29
N LYS A 54 -2.89 -4.17 8.36
CA LYS A 54 -3.28 -3.45 9.58
C LYS A 54 -4.76 -3.69 9.94
N LEU A 55 -5.63 -3.79 8.95
CA LEU A 55 -7.06 -4.13 9.11
C LEU A 55 -7.30 -5.60 9.48
N GLY A 56 -6.27 -6.44 9.44
CA GLY A 56 -6.37 -7.86 9.76
C GLY A 56 -6.91 -8.72 8.61
N GLU A 57 -7.02 -8.16 7.41
CA GLU A 57 -7.30 -8.95 6.21
C GLU A 57 -6.09 -9.84 5.93
N ALA A 58 -6.29 -11.16 5.99
CA ALA A 58 -5.28 -12.10 5.57
C ALA A 58 -4.93 -11.82 4.10
N ALA A 59 -3.71 -11.38 3.83
CA ALA A 59 -3.24 -11.21 2.47
C ALA A 59 -3.42 -12.55 1.72
N PRO A 60 -3.98 -12.56 0.50
CA PRO A 60 -3.99 -13.78 -0.30
C PRO A 60 -2.54 -14.30 -0.39
N PRO A 61 -2.33 -15.62 -0.29
CA PRO A 61 -0.99 -16.20 -0.31
C PRO A 61 -0.25 -15.65 -1.55
N PRO A 62 1.04 -15.30 -1.43
CA PRO A 62 1.80 -14.84 -2.59
C PRO A 62 1.65 -15.88 -3.70
N PRO A 63 1.46 -15.46 -4.97
CA PRO A 63 1.44 -16.41 -6.06
C PRO A 63 2.74 -17.20 -5.97
N VAL A 64 2.60 -18.51 -5.77
CA VAL A 64 3.72 -19.45 -5.82
C VAL A 64 4.32 -19.34 -7.21
N SER A 65 5.33 -18.48 -7.39
CA SER A 65 6.14 -18.55 -8.59
C SER A 65 6.90 -19.87 -8.47
N SER A 66 6.40 -20.90 -9.14
CA SER A 66 7.20 -22.09 -9.47
C SER A 66 8.28 -21.65 -10.46
N GLY A 67 9.23 -20.85 -9.97
CA GLY A 67 10.45 -20.49 -10.64
C GLY A 67 11.39 -21.66 -10.51
N LYS A 68 11.43 -22.49 -11.56
CA LYS A 68 12.51 -23.44 -11.78
C LYS A 68 13.79 -22.62 -11.96
N PHE A 69 14.58 -22.49 -10.90
CA PHE A 69 15.96 -22.02 -11.01
C PHE A 69 16.78 -23.19 -11.56
N ALA A 70 16.79 -23.35 -12.88
CA ALA A 70 17.73 -24.22 -13.62
C ALA A 70 17.86 -23.72 -15.06
#